data_AF-A0A948YS57-F1
#
_entry.id   AF-A0A948YS57-F1
#
_cell.length_a   1.000
_cell.length_b   1.000
_cell.length_c   1.000
_cell.angle_alpha   90.00
_cell.angle_beta   90.00
_cell.angle_gamma   90.00
#
_symmetry.space_group_name_H-M   'P 1'
#
loop_
_entity.id
_entity.type
_entity.pdbx_description
1 polymer ?
#
loop_
_entity_poly.entity_id
_entity_poly.type
_entity_poly.pdbx_seq_one_letter_code
_entity_poly.pdbx_strand_id
1 'polypeptide(L)'
;EARRVTKVGGCLVLITIWPDWSKLSSWRQLIKYSWLKISGRSKLDWGDYYEPWGDKGVRYFHGFARKELKHLFKEAGWQIENIGILNRKSGQKNIVVVAKK
;
A
#
# COMPACT_ATOMS: atom_id res chain seq x y z
N GLU A 1 -10.52 11.30 -4.70
CA GLU A 1 -10.84 10.93 -6.10
C GLU A 1 -11.78 9.75 -6.31
N ALA A 2 -11.43 8.50 -5.99
CA ALA A 2 -12.30 7.35 -6.33
C ALA A 2 -13.76 7.51 -5.85
N ARG A 3 -13.96 7.96 -4.60
CA ARG A 3 -15.31 8.19 -4.05
C ARG A 3 -16.10 9.24 -4.82
N ARG A 4 -15.43 10.27 -5.31
CA ARG A 4 -16.08 11.40 -6.00
C ARG A 4 -16.82 10.91 -7.25
N VAL A 5 -16.20 9.99 -8.00
CA VAL A 5 -16.72 9.46 -9.27
C VAL A 5 -17.65 8.24 -9.11
N THR A 6 -17.61 7.55 -7.97
CA THR A 6 -18.55 6.44 -7.69
C THR A 6 -19.96 6.97 -7.43
N LYS A 7 -20.98 6.34 -8.02
CA LYS A 7 -22.39 6.66 -7.76
C LYS A 7 -22.81 6.19 -6.36
N VAL A 8 -23.87 6.77 -5.80
CA VAL A 8 -24.45 6.31 -4.52
C VAL A 8 -24.85 4.84 -4.64
N GLY A 9 -24.48 4.01 -3.65
CA GLY A 9 -24.67 2.55 -3.70
C GLY A 9 -23.65 1.80 -4.57
N GLY A 10 -22.72 2.51 -5.22
CA GLY A 10 -21.65 1.91 -6.01
C GLY A 10 -20.60 1.23 -5.15
N CYS A 11 -19.94 0.22 -5.73
CA CYS A 11 -18.91 -0.58 -5.08
C CYS A 11 -17.52 -0.26 -5.66
N LEU A 12 -16.53 -0.12 -4.78
CA LEU A 12 -15.10 -0.04 -5.10
C LEU A 12 -14.43 -1.34 -4.67
N VAL A 13 -13.71 -1.96 -5.60
CA VAL A 13 -12.78 -3.05 -5.31
C VAL A 13 -11.37 -2.53 -5.55
N LEU A 14 -10.65 -2.26 -4.47
CA LEU A 14 -9.25 -1.85 -4.52
C LEU A 14 -8.35 -3.06 -4.31
N ILE A 15 -7.39 -3.25 -5.20
CA ILE A 15 -6.31 -4.22 -5.02
C ILE A 15 -5.00 -3.43 -4.88
N THR A 16 -4.41 -3.48 -3.70
CA THR A 16 -3.11 -2.84 -3.46
C THR A 16 -2.01 -3.58 -4.21
N ILE A 17 -1.02 -2.82 -4.68
CA ILE A 17 0.23 -3.38 -5.20
C ILE A 17 1.23 -3.28 -4.07
N TRP A 18 1.69 -4.42 -3.58
CA TRP A 18 2.78 -4.45 -2.62
C TRP A 18 4.10 -4.70 -3.33
N PRO A 19 5.23 -4.27 -2.74
CA PRO A 19 6.49 -4.97 -2.99
C PRO A 19 6.30 -6.46 -2.82
N ASP A 20 7.10 -7.19 -3.58
CA ASP A 20 7.28 -8.59 -3.31
C ASP A 20 8.03 -8.75 -1.97
N TRP A 21 7.29 -8.94 -0.88
CA TRP A 21 7.86 -9.24 0.43
C TRP A 21 8.55 -10.60 0.48
N SER A 22 8.44 -11.45 -0.55
CA SER A 22 9.32 -12.62 -0.63
C SER A 22 10.77 -12.21 -0.97
N LYS A 23 10.97 -11.01 -1.55
CA LYS A 23 12.30 -10.49 -1.83
C LYS A 23 12.88 -9.83 -0.58
N LEU A 24 14.04 -10.34 -0.17
CA LEU A 24 14.83 -9.76 0.91
C LEU A 24 15.22 -8.30 0.64
N SER A 25 15.34 -7.90 -0.63
CA SER A 25 15.63 -6.52 -1.04
C SER A 25 14.54 -5.55 -0.55
N SER A 26 13.27 -5.88 -0.75
CA SER A 26 12.13 -5.07 -0.35
C SER A 26 12.13 -4.83 1.17
N TRP A 27 12.33 -5.90 1.95
CA TRP A 27 12.42 -5.81 3.41
C TRP A 27 13.59 -4.97 3.88
N ARG A 28 14.77 -5.18 3.29
CA ARG A 28 15.97 -4.39 3.63
C ARG A 28 15.76 -2.91 3.36
N GLN A 29 15.12 -2.55 2.26
CA GLN A 29 14.83 -1.16 1.93
C GLN A 29 13.82 -0.56 2.91
N LEU A 30 12.71 -1.24 3.20
CA LEU A 30 11.73 -0.77 4.18
C LEU A 30 12.38 -0.50 5.55
N ILE A 31 13.19 -1.44 6.04
CA ILE A 31 13.89 -1.32 7.32
C ILE A 31 14.87 -0.14 7.26
N LYS A 32 15.69 -0.05 6.21
CA LYS A 32 16.65 1.05 6.00
C LYS A 32 15.96 2.41 6.07
N TYR A 33 14.89 2.61 5.31
CA TYR A 33 14.19 3.90 5.29
C TYR A 33 13.44 4.19 6.59
N SER A 34 12.97 3.16 7.30
CA SER A 34 12.42 3.32 8.65
C SER A 34 13.46 3.85 9.64
N TRP A 35 14.68 3.29 9.64
CA TRP A 35 15.78 3.79 10.47
C TRP A 35 16.24 5.20 10.09
N LEU A 36 16.25 5.51 8.78
CA LEU A 36 16.57 6.86 8.31
C LEU A 36 15.50 7.87 8.73
N LYS A 37 14.22 7.50 8.77
CA LYS A 37 13.14 8.36 9.30
C LYS A 37 13.31 8.59 10.81
N ILE A 38 13.63 7.54 11.59
CA ILE A 38 13.90 7.64 13.03
C ILE A 38 15.06 8.60 13.32
N SER A 39 16.14 8.52 12.54
CA SER A 39 17.30 9.39 12.68
C SER A 39 17.14 10.79 12.07
N GLY A 40 15.95 11.14 11.56
CA GLY A 40 15.66 12.43 10.92
C GLY A 40 16.37 12.65 9.57
N ARG A 41 17.01 11.61 9.02
CA ARG A 41 17.79 11.67 7.77
C ARG A 41 16.96 11.36 6.51
N SER A 42 15.69 11.01 6.67
CA SER A 42 14.74 10.79 5.58
C SER A 42 13.51 11.67 5.74
N LYS A 43 13.06 12.26 4.63
CA LYS A 43 11.79 12.99 4.54
C LYS A 43 10.60 12.09 4.17
N LEU A 44 10.85 10.82 3.87
CA LEU A 44 9.82 9.85 3.48
C LEU A 44 8.88 9.52 4.64
N ASP A 45 7.66 9.08 4.33
CA ASP A 45 6.68 8.67 5.33
C ASP A 45 6.90 7.25 5.88
N TRP A 46 6.20 6.93 6.97
CA TRP A 46 6.28 5.58 7.53
C TRP A 46 5.72 4.59 6.51
N GLY A 47 6.46 3.53 6.22
CA GLY A 47 6.08 2.56 5.18
C GLY A 47 6.62 2.90 3.78
N ASP A 48 7.21 4.09 3.60
CA ASP A 48 7.78 4.51 2.33
C ASP A 48 9.20 4.01 2.16
N TYR A 49 9.54 3.61 0.93
CA TYR A 49 10.90 3.28 0.56
C TYR A 49 11.12 3.43 -0.95
N TYR A 50 12.38 3.54 -1.33
CA TYR A 50 12.79 3.45 -2.73
C TYR A 50 13.35 2.07 -3.05
N GLU A 51 13.01 1.51 -4.20
CA GLU A 51 13.59 0.28 -4.73
C GLU A 51 14.19 0.51 -6.13
N PRO A 52 15.34 -0.08 -6.48
CA PRO A 52 15.88 0.00 -7.83
C PRO A 52 14.89 -0.50 -8.89
N TRP A 53 14.78 0.24 -9.99
CA TRP A 53 13.94 -0.09 -11.13
C TRP A 53 14.81 -0.40 -12.35
N GLY A 54 15.47 -1.57 -12.31
CA GLY A 54 16.50 -1.91 -13.30
C GLY A 54 17.54 -0.78 -13.42
N ASP A 55 17.92 -0.44 -14.65
CA ASP A 55 18.88 0.63 -14.92
C ASP A 55 18.24 2.02 -15.05
N LYS A 56 16.93 2.14 -14.81
CA LYS A 56 16.19 3.40 -15.00
C LYS A 56 16.18 4.29 -13.77
N GLY A 57 16.81 3.86 -12.67
CA GLY A 57 16.89 4.60 -11.42
C GLY A 57 16.10 3.93 -10.29
N VAL A 58 15.49 4.75 -9.43
CA VAL A 58 14.75 4.27 -8.25
C VAL A 58 13.26 4.56 -8.39
N ARG A 59 12.43 3.64 -7.91
CA ARG A 59 10.98 3.81 -7.82
C ARG A 59 10.56 3.97 -6.36
N TYR A 60 9.65 4.90 -6.13
CA TYR A 60 8.97 5.07 -4.85
C TYR A 60 7.90 4.00 -4.66
N PHE A 61 7.84 3.45 -3.45
CA PHE A 61 6.80 2.56 -3.01
C PHE A 61 6.34 2.94 -1.61
N HIS A 62 5.05 2.72 -1.35
CA HIS A 62 4.45 2.84 -0.03
C HIS A 62 3.83 1.49 0.36
N GLY A 63 4.32 0.90 1.45
CA GLY A 63 3.89 -0.39 1.97
C GLY A 63 2.67 -0.27 2.89
N PHE A 64 1.48 -0.12 2.30
CA PHE A 64 0.22 0.10 3.04
C PHE A 64 -0.10 -0.93 4.11
N ALA A 65 -0.14 -0.57 5.39
CA ALA A 65 -0.61 -1.51 6.42
C ALA A 65 -2.13 -1.78 6.30
N ARG A 66 -2.59 -2.96 6.73
CA ARG A 66 -4.04 -3.28 6.75
C ARG A 66 -4.84 -2.27 7.59
N LYS A 67 -4.29 -1.82 8.71
CA LYS A 67 -4.93 -0.83 9.60
C LYS A 67 -4.97 0.55 8.96
N GLU A 68 -3.89 0.93 8.28
CA GLU A 68 -3.80 2.19 7.54
C GLU A 68 -4.83 2.26 6.42
N LEU A 69 -4.98 1.20 5.61
CA LEU A 69 -6.03 1.16 4.58
C LEU A 69 -7.43 1.27 5.18
N LYS A 70 -7.69 0.59 6.31
CA LYS A 70 -8.98 0.72 7.01
C LYS A 70 -9.25 2.16 7.42
N HIS A 71 -8.24 2.84 7.96
CA HIS A 71 -8.35 4.21 8.39
C HIS A 71 -8.58 5.14 7.19
N LEU A 72 -7.77 5.03 6.14
CA LEU A 72 -7.87 5.82 4.91
C LEU A 72 -9.25 5.71 4.26
N PHE A 73 -9.79 4.49 4.15
CA PHE A 73 -11.14 4.29 3.59
C PHE A 73 -12.22 4.93 4.46
N LYS A 74 -12.11 4.80 5.79
CA LYS A 74 -13.07 5.40 6.73
C LYS A 74 -13.03 6.93 6.66
N GLU A 75 -11.85 7.53 6.64
CA GLU A 75 -11.67 8.99 6.52
C GLU A 75 -12.15 9.51 5.17
N ALA A 76 -11.92 8.75 4.10
CA ALA A 76 -12.48 9.03 2.80
C ALA A 76 -14.01 8.81 2.75
N GLY A 77 -14.65 8.34 3.83
CA GLY A 77 -16.10 8.19 3.99
C GLY A 77 -16.68 6.86 3.49
N TRP A 78 -15.86 5.93 3.03
CA TRP A 78 -16.32 4.64 2.51
C TRP A 78 -16.83 3.71 3.62
N GLN A 79 -17.87 2.94 3.31
CA GLN A 79 -18.27 1.80 4.11
C GLN A 79 -17.47 0.57 3.66
N ILE A 80 -16.57 0.08 4.51
CA ILE A 80 -15.77 -1.12 4.20
C ILE A 80 -16.63 -2.37 4.43
N GLU A 81 -16.89 -3.12 3.37
CA GLU A 81 -17.63 -4.38 3.42
C GLU A 81 -16.69 -5.56 3.71
N ASN A 82 -15.50 -5.57 3.09
CA ASN A 82 -14.51 -6.62 3.30
C ASN A 82 -13.08 -6.08 3.12
N ILE A 83 -12.14 -6.65 3.86
CA ILE A 83 -10.70 -6.45 3.66
C ILE A 83 -9.95 -7.75 3.91
N GLY A 84 -9.24 -8.23 2.89
CA GLY A 84 -8.58 -9.53 2.90
C GLY A 84 -7.22 -9.52 2.20
N ILE A 85 -6.61 -10.71 2.12
CA ILE A 85 -5.37 -10.93 1.39
C ILE A 85 -5.71 -11.76 0.14
N LEU A 86 -5.31 -11.26 -1.03
CA LEU A 86 -5.37 -11.99 -2.28
C LEU A 86 -3.99 -12.59 -2.56
N ASN A 87 -3.92 -13.92 -2.54
CA ASN A 87 -2.75 -14.66 -2.97
C ASN A 87 -2.72 -14.72 -4.50
N ARG A 88 -1.66 -14.23 -5.11
CA ARG A 88 -1.44 -14.30 -6.56
C ARG A 88 -0.73 -15.60 -6.93
N LYS A 89 -0.91 -16.06 -8.17
CA LYS A 89 -0.17 -17.22 -8.72
C LYS A 89 1.35 -17.02 -8.68
N SER A 90 1.82 -15.77 -8.71
CA SER A 90 3.22 -15.40 -8.53
C SER A 90 3.76 -15.58 -7.11
N GLY A 91 2.93 -15.99 -6.14
CA GLY A 91 3.28 -16.07 -4.72
C GLY A 91 3.13 -14.75 -3.96
N GLN A 92 2.90 -13.65 -4.68
CA GLN A 92 2.71 -12.32 -4.09
C GLN A 92 1.37 -12.23 -3.34
N LYS A 93 1.37 -11.47 -2.25
CA LYS A 93 0.21 -11.24 -1.39
C LYS A 93 -0.17 -9.78 -1.44
N ASN A 94 -1.40 -9.50 -1.89
CA ASN A 94 -1.92 -8.14 -1.97
C ASN A 94 -3.07 -7.97 -0.99
N ILE A 95 -3.20 -6.79 -0.38
CA ILE A 95 -4.44 -6.45 0.35
C ILE A 95 -5.51 -6.08 -0.67
N VAL A 96 -6.70 -6.64 -0.49
CA VAL A 96 -7.90 -6.27 -1.24
C VAL A 96 -8.90 -5.64 -0.29
N VAL A 97 -9.49 -4.53 -0.70
CA VAL A 97 -10.56 -3.82 0.01
C VAL A 97 -11.78 -3.77 -0.89
N VAL A 98 -12.92 -4.19 -0.37
CA VAL A 98 -14.24 -4.02 -0.99
C VAL A 98 -15.00 -3.01 -0.15
N ALA A 99 -15.46 -1.92 -0.77
CA ALA A 99 -16.12 -0.84 -0.06
C ALA A 99 -17.27 -0.23 -0.87
N LYS A 100 -18.28 0.31 -0.18
CA LYS A 100 -19.44 0.97 -0.76
C LYS A 100 -19.46 2.46 -0.47
N LYS A 101 -20.01 3.23 -1.41
CA LYS A 101 -20.28 4.66 -1.26
C LYS A 101 -21.70 4.92 -0.76
#